data_AF-A0A8J4E6V0-F1
#
_entry.id   AF-A0A8J4E6V0-F1
#
_cell.length_a   1.000
_cell.length_b   1.000
_cell.length_c   1.000
_cell.angle_alpha   90.00
_cell.angle_beta   90.00
_cell.angle_gamma   90.00
#
_symmetry.space_group_name_H-M   'P 1'
#
loop_
_entity.id
_entity.type
_entity.pdbx_description
1 polymer ?
#
loop_
_entity_poly.entity_id
_entity_poly.type
_entity_poly.pdbx_seq_one_letter_code
_entity_poly.pdbx_strand_id
1 'polypeptide(L)' 'MQPVLAFAGWEVETVHLDRGSSLRDWIEVRGGGEVAYCATAAELQRLLSRHGLDLATFAEVDTIDDSRE' A
#
# COMPACT_ATOMS: atom_id res chain seq x y z
N MET A 1 -2.83 15.61 -0.24
CA MET A 1 -3.09 14.49 -1.15
C MET A 1 -1.74 13.95 -1.55
N GLN A 2 -1.39 12.74 -1.09
CA GLN A 2 -0.20 12.04 -1.52
C GLN A 2 -0.39 11.55 -2.97
N PRO A 3 0.69 11.33 -3.75
CA PRO A 3 0.56 10.86 -5.12
C PRO A 3 -0.07 9.46 -5.16
N VAL A 4 -1.10 9.29 -5.99
CA VAL A 4 -1.60 7.97 -6.38
C VAL A 4 -0.60 7.39 -7.39
N LEU A 5 0.06 6.30 -7.03
CA LEU A 5 0.95 5.59 -7.94
C LEU A 5 0.17 4.52 -8.69
N ALA A 6 0.02 4.69 -10.01
CA ALA A 6 -0.68 3.75 -10.86
C ALA A 6 0.29 2.98 -11.76
N PHE A 7 0.26 1.64 -11.71
CA PHE A 7 1.04 0.78 -12.59
C PHE A 7 0.28 -0.50 -12.95
N ALA A 8 0.28 -0.87 -14.23
CA ALA A 8 -0.35 -2.11 -14.73
C ALA A 8 -1.83 -2.32 -14.30
N GLY A 9 -2.60 -1.24 -14.15
CA GLY A 9 -4.00 -1.32 -13.70
C GLY A 9 -4.18 -1.47 -12.18
N TRP A 10 -3.10 -1.28 -11.42
CA TRP A 10 -3.09 -1.19 -9.96
C TRP A 10 -2.77 0.23 -9.53
N GLU A 11 -3.49 0.73 -8.54
CA GLU A 11 -3.32 2.03 -7.92
C GLU A 11 -2.93 1.84 -6.46
N VAL A 12 -1.91 2.55 -6.02
CA VAL A 12 -1.47 2.57 -4.62
C VAL A 12 -1.54 4.00 -4.10
N GLU A 13 -2.22 4.19 -2.98
CA GLU A 13 -2.41 5.50 -2.34
C GLU A 13 -2.26 5.38 -0.83
N THR A 14 -1.57 6.32 -0.21
CA THR A 14 -1.58 6.45 1.26
C THR A 14 -2.83 7.23 1.69
N VAL A 15 -3.65 6.59 2.52
CA VAL A 15 -4.95 7.07 2.99
C VAL A 15 -4.98 7.08 4.52
N HIS A 16 -5.62 8.10 5.09
CA HIS A 16 -5.73 8.26 6.54
C HIS A 16 -7.09 7.71 7.01
N LEU A 17 -7.10 6.54 7.65
CA LEU A 17 -8.32 5.79 7.94
C LEU A 17 -8.27 5.16 9.35
N ASP A 18 -9.42 5.13 10.03
CA ASP A 18 -9.62 4.33 11.25
C ASP A 18 -10.26 2.99 10.87
N ARG A 19 -9.53 1.89 11.08
CA ARG A 19 -10.03 0.52 10.87
C ARG A 19 -10.23 -0.25 12.18
N GLY A 20 -10.60 0.46 13.27
CA GLY A 20 -10.80 -0.14 14.59
C GLY A 20 -9.51 -0.37 15.40
N SER A 21 -8.39 0.23 15.00
CA SER A 21 -7.11 0.20 15.72
C SER A 21 -6.51 1.59 15.93
N SER A 22 -7.33 2.65 15.83
CA SER A 22 -6.97 4.06 15.79
C SER A 22 -6.73 4.59 14.38
N LEU A 23 -7.00 5.89 14.23
CA LEU A 23 -6.75 6.67 13.03
C LEU A 23 -5.25 6.68 12.75
N ARG A 24 -4.86 6.14 11.59
CA ARG A 24 -3.47 6.10 11.14
C ARG A 24 -3.40 6.10 9.61
N ASP A 25 -2.21 6.25 9.09
CA ASP A 25 -1.93 6.09 7.67
C ASP A 25 -1.96 4.61 7.28
N TRP A 26 -2.68 4.33 6.20
CA TRP A 26 -2.78 3.02 5.57
C TRP A 26 -2.42 3.18 4.10
N ILE A 27 -1.90 2.12 3.51
CA ILE A 27 -1.66 2.04 2.08
C ILE A 27 -2.85 1.28 1.49
N GLU A 28 -3.69 2.00 0.74
CA GLU A 28 -4.75 1.42 -0.06
C GLU A 28 -4.18 0.96 -1.40
N VAL A 29 -4.42 -0.30 -1.74
CA VAL A 29 -4.05 -0.90 -3.02
C VAL A 29 -5.32 -1.33 -3.74
N ARG A 30 -5.58 -0.72 -4.89
CA ARG A 30 -6.75 -0.98 -5.74
C ARG A 30 -6.31 -1.57 -7.07
N GLY A 31 -6.92 -2.65 -7.51
CA GLY A 31 -6.62 -3.21 -8.83
C GLY A 31 -7.35 -4.50 -9.08
N GLY A 32 -7.59 -4.84 -10.35
CA GLY A 32 -8.26 -6.09 -10.72
C GLY A 32 -9.70 -6.26 -10.19
N GLY A 33 -10.33 -5.18 -9.72
CA GLY A 33 -11.65 -5.23 -9.06
C GLY A 33 -11.60 -5.50 -7.55
N GLU A 34 -10.41 -5.53 -6.96
CA GLU A 34 -10.18 -5.74 -5.53
C GLU A 34 -9.60 -4.47 -4.88
N VAL A 35 -9.87 -4.33 -3.58
CA VAL A 35 -9.28 -3.28 -2.74
C VAL A 35 -8.72 -3.93 -1.50
N ALA A 36 -7.45 -3.66 -1.23
CA ALA A 36 -6.77 -4.13 -0.04
C ALA A 36 -6.08 -2.97 0.68
N TYR A 37 -5.87 -3.14 1.98
CA TYR A 37 -5.16 -2.15 2.78
C TYR A 37 -4.04 -2.84 3.54
N CYS A 38 -2.89 -2.20 3.57
CA CYS A 38 -1.72 -2.62 4.32
C CYS A 38 -1.14 -1.43 5.07
N ALA A 39 -0.38 -1.67 6.13
CA ALA A 39 0.25 -0.59 6.88
C ALA A 39 1.77 -0.57 6.69
N THR A 40 2.37 -1.74 6.47
CA THR A 40 3.83 -1.88 6.39
C THR A 40 4.33 -2.17 4.98
N ALA A 41 5.60 -1.85 4.75
CA ALA A 41 6.30 -2.18 3.49
C ALA A 41 6.27 -3.69 3.20
N ALA A 42 6.38 -4.52 4.24
CA ALA A 42 6.39 -5.98 4.11
C ALA A 42 5.02 -6.53 3.68
N GLU A 43 3.93 -5.99 4.23
CA GLU A 43 2.57 -6.34 3.80
C GLU A 43 2.31 -5.91 2.35
N LEU A 44 2.70 -4.68 2.01
CA LEU A 44 2.57 -4.15 0.64
C LEU A 44 3.36 -5.00 -0.36
N GLN A 45 4.62 -5.31 -0.06
CA GLN A 45 5.47 -6.15 -0.91
C GLN A 45 4.85 -7.54 -1.13
N ARG A 46 4.33 -8.17 -0.06
CA ARG A 46 3.65 -9.47 -0.18
C ARG A 46 2.39 -9.39 -1.05
N LEU A 47 1.64 -8.30 -0.96
CA LEU A 47 0.44 -8.10 -1.76
C LEU A 47 0.80 -7.91 -3.23
N LEU A 48 1.71 -7.00 -3.53
CA LEU A 48 2.21 -6.75 -4.89
C LEU A 48 2.83 -8.01 -5.52
N SER A 49 3.62 -8.77 -4.75
CA SER A 49 4.24 -10.01 -5.24
C SER A 49 3.22 -11.07 -5.67
N ARG A 50 2.04 -11.16 -5.02
CA ARG A 50 0.97 -12.08 -5.44
C ARG A 50 0.40 -11.73 -6.82
N HIS A 51 0.47 -10.46 -7.19
CA HIS A 51 0.01 -9.95 -8.47
C HIS A 51 1.15 -9.79 -9.50
N GLY A 52 2.36 -10.27 -9.18
CA GLY A 52 3.53 -10.16 -10.05
C GLY A 52 4.08 -8.73 -10.17
N LEU A 53 3.79 -7.87 -9.19
CA LEU A 53 4.25 -6.49 -9.13
C LEU A 53 5.42 -6.34 -8.17
N ASP A 54 6.34 -5.43 -8.49
CA ASP A 54 7.51 -5.15 -7.66
C ASP A 54 7.35 -3.81 -6.92
N LEU A 55 7.66 -3.80 -5.61
CA LEU A 55 7.56 -2.62 -4.76
C LEU A 55 8.46 -1.47 -5.24
N ALA A 56 9.58 -1.74 -5.90
CA ALA A 56 10.45 -0.70 -6.45
C ALA A 56 9.75 0.13 -7.54
N THR A 57 8.69 -0.41 -8.15
CA THR A 57 7.81 0.32 -9.08
C THR A 57 7.00 1.42 -8.38
N PHE A 58 6.83 1.29 -7.06
CA PHE A 58 6.03 2.16 -6.20
C PHE A 58 6.90 2.87 -5.14
N ALA A 59 8.12 3.27 -5.51
CA ALA A 59 9.12 3.81 -4.59
C ALA A 59 8.70 5.09 -3.83
N GLU A 60 7.60 5.75 -4.22
CA GLU A 60 7.09 6.96 -3.56
C GLU A 60 6.00 6.69 -2.50
N VAL A 61 5.62 5.42 -2.27
CA VAL A 61 4.61 5.10 -1.25
C VAL A 61 5.23 5.22 0.14
N ASP A 62 4.66 6.10 0.96
CA ASP A 62 5.03 6.22 2.36
C ASP A 62 4.43 5.02 3.12
N THR A 63 5.29 4.06 3.45
CA THR A 63 4.93 2.86 4.19
C THR A 63 5.53 2.90 5.59
N ILE A 64 4.84 2.34 6.58
CA ILE A 64 5.43 2.19 7.91
C ILE A 64 6.61 1.21 7.81
N ASP A 65 7.78 1.67 8.21
CA ASP A 65 8.97 0.82 8.36
C ASP A 65 8.77 -0.08 9.60
N ASP A 66 8.52 -1.36 9.33
CA ASP A 66 8.39 -2.41 10.35
C ASP A 66 9.77 -2.84 10.90
N SER A 67 10.86 -2.25 10.41
CA SER A 67 12.24 -2.59 10.80
C SER A 67 12.64 -2.10 12.21
N ARG A 68 11.67 -1.71 13.04
CA ARG A 68 11.86 -1.30 14.43
C ARG A 68 10.88 -2.02 15.36
N GLU A 69 11.18 -3.26 15.68
CA GLU A 69 10.84 -3.89 16.97
C GLU A 69 12.06 -4.61 17.54
#